data_AF-A0A1C5Y601-F1
#
_entry.id   AF-A0A1C5Y601-F1
#
_cell.length_a   1.000
_cell.length_b   1.000
_cell.length_c   1.000
_cell.angle_alpha   90.00
_cell.angle_beta   90.00
_cell.angle_gamma   90.00
#
_symmetry.space_group_name_H-M   'P 1'
#
loop_
_entity.id
_entity.type
_entity.pdbx_description
1 polymer ?
#
loop_
_entity_poly.entity_id
_entity_poly.type
_entity_poly.pdbx_seq_one_letter_code
_entity_poly.pdbx_strand_id
1 'polypeptide(L)'
;MKKLFIAFAGSMIFLMSCKQAEDISQIYGNEFNLKCAKTAWTQDTRVITSDTGNGDFSDNDCIEVQVMAGDMISGKQLQYVSGRWTPSLNRSDYARGEWSLSALFPVLPQSAGNKENRDLHLPLDQSTSKKMQEADVLFAKVKVGEEESSATLQFNHALHRINIHLEGTVPDDLKLEVRNCASGIISMTDGTVSLAGSAYSWIIPQRKDVRTFQLLSYHKMLKLISPKRACFV
;
A
#
# COMPACT_ATOMS: atom_id res chain seq x y z
N MET A 1 30.96 49.82 77.25
CA MET A 1 30.30 49.33 76.03
C MET A 1 31.20 49.60 74.81
N LYS A 2 31.84 48.57 74.24
CA LYS A 2 32.01 48.40 72.78
C LYS A 2 32.70 47.06 72.52
N LYS A 3 32.18 46.38 71.50
CA LYS A 3 32.23 44.94 71.29
C LYS A 3 33.47 44.51 70.52
N LEU A 4 33.92 43.31 70.87
CA LEU A 4 34.85 42.44 70.16
C LEU A 4 34.29 42.09 68.76
N PHE A 5 35.11 42.15 67.71
CA PHE A 5 34.80 41.49 66.44
C PHE A 5 36.01 40.70 65.95
N ILE A 6 35.79 39.39 65.89
CA ILE A 6 36.71 38.35 65.43
C ILE A 6 36.62 38.26 63.90
N ALA A 7 37.77 38.12 63.25
CA ALA A 7 37.90 37.86 61.83
C ALA A 7 37.45 36.43 61.47
N PHE A 8 36.76 36.28 60.34
CA PHE A 8 36.64 35.00 59.66
C PHE A 8 36.86 35.24 58.15
N ALA A 9 37.95 34.65 57.65
CA ALA A 9 38.20 34.51 56.23
C ALA A 9 37.35 33.36 55.70
N GLY A 10 36.57 33.63 54.64
CA GLY A 10 35.77 32.63 53.95
C GLY A 10 35.74 32.93 52.46
N SER A 11 36.59 32.23 51.72
CA SER A 11 36.53 32.14 50.25
C SER A 11 35.29 31.34 49.86
N MET A 12 34.45 31.89 48.97
CA MET A 12 33.46 31.10 48.23
C MET A 12 33.43 31.58 46.78
N ILE A 13 33.61 30.60 45.92
CA ILE A 13 33.84 30.66 44.49
C ILE A 13 32.56 31.11 43.78
N PHE A 14 32.66 32.13 42.92
CA PHE A 14 31.60 32.48 41.99
C PHE A 14 31.47 31.37 40.94
N LEU A 15 30.45 30.53 41.06
CA LEU A 15 30.00 29.69 39.94
C LEU A 15 29.22 30.58 38.96
N MET A 16 29.94 31.17 38.01
CA MET A 16 29.38 31.64 36.75
C MET A 16 28.78 30.44 36.02
N SER A 17 27.49 30.20 36.21
CA SER A 17 26.74 29.29 35.35
C SER A 17 26.67 29.93 33.97
N CYS A 18 27.55 29.47 33.07
CA CYS A 18 27.34 29.62 31.64
C CYS A 18 26.01 28.94 31.34
N LYS A 19 24.96 29.74 31.12
CA LYS A 19 23.79 29.29 30.38
C LYS A 19 24.26 29.01 28.95
N GLN A 20 24.84 27.83 28.76
CA GLN A 20 24.83 27.21 27.45
C GLN A 20 23.34 26.99 27.18
N ALA A 21 22.80 27.79 26.27
CA ALA A 21 21.55 27.43 25.63
C ALA A 21 21.82 26.06 25.04
N GLU A 22 21.33 25.02 25.72
CA GLU A 22 21.12 23.74 25.10
C GLU A 22 20.22 24.05 23.92
N ASP A 23 20.82 24.05 22.74
CA ASP A 23 20.12 23.99 21.49
C ASP A 23 19.34 22.67 21.58
N ILE A 24 18.08 22.77 21.99
CA ILE A 24 17.11 21.68 21.92
C ILE A 24 16.82 21.54 20.43
N SER A 25 17.81 21.10 19.65
CA SER A 25 17.54 20.44 18.39
C SER A 25 16.74 19.21 18.80
N GLN A 26 15.44 19.28 18.59
CA GLN A 26 14.50 18.20 18.85
C GLN A 26 15.14 16.88 18.39
N ILE A 27 15.42 16.02 19.36
CA ILE A 27 15.61 14.59 19.12
C ILE A 27 14.23 14.04 18.76
N TYR A 28 13.66 14.47 17.64
CA TYR A 28 12.69 13.63 16.96
C TYR A 28 13.51 12.43 16.50
N GLY A 29 13.15 11.24 17.00
CA GLY A 29 13.71 10.01 16.47
C GLY A 29 13.63 10.07 14.95
N ASN A 30 14.78 9.95 14.30
CA ASN A 30 14.90 10.03 12.85
C ASN A 30 14.02 8.96 12.15
N GLU A 31 13.71 7.89 12.87
CA GLU A 31 12.81 6.82 12.45
C GLU A 31 11.39 7.34 12.24
N PHE A 32 10.87 7.12 11.04
CA PHE A 32 9.51 7.44 10.66
C PHE A 32 8.60 6.22 10.88
N ASN A 33 7.57 6.38 11.71
CA ASN A 33 6.64 5.31 12.05
C ASN A 33 5.59 5.13 10.95
N LEU A 34 5.79 4.12 10.10
CA LEU A 34 4.82 3.74 9.07
C LEU A 34 3.84 2.69 9.60
N LYS A 35 2.54 2.98 9.48
CA LYS A 35 1.46 2.01 9.67
C LYS A 35 0.79 1.72 8.34
N CYS A 36 0.25 0.52 8.19
CA CYS A 36 -0.53 0.15 7.01
C CYS A 36 -1.80 -0.59 7.45
N ALA A 37 -2.90 -0.30 6.78
CA ALA A 37 -4.16 -1.00 6.95
C ALA A 37 -4.75 -1.31 5.56
N LYS A 38 -5.41 -2.46 5.42
CA LYS A 38 -6.15 -2.80 4.20
C LYS A 38 -7.59 -2.37 4.41
N THR A 39 -8.12 -1.53 3.53
CA THR A 39 -9.57 -1.33 3.50
C THR A 39 -10.21 -2.64 3.07
N ALA A 40 -11.25 -3.10 3.75
CA ALA A 40 -12.09 -4.13 3.17
C ALA A 40 -12.66 -3.63 1.83
N TRP A 41 -13.02 -4.57 0.95
CA TRP A 41 -13.94 -4.25 -0.14
C TRP A 41 -15.23 -3.67 0.46
N THR A 42 -15.36 -2.34 0.51
CA THR A 42 -16.53 -1.68 1.09
C THR A 42 -17.80 -2.06 0.33
N GLN A 43 -18.93 -2.06 1.03
CA GLN A 43 -20.21 -2.64 0.65
C GLN A 43 -20.85 -2.13 -0.65
N ASP A 44 -20.35 -2.60 -1.78
CA ASP A 44 -21.22 -3.27 -2.75
C ASP A 44 -21.19 -4.82 -2.58
N THR A 45 -20.51 -5.36 -1.55
CA THR A 45 -20.53 -6.82 -1.26
C THR A 45 -20.38 -7.15 0.23
N ARG A 46 -21.08 -8.21 0.67
CA ARG A 46 -21.11 -8.74 2.05
C ARG A 46 -19.93 -9.68 2.33
N VAL A 47 -18.96 -9.29 3.17
CA VAL A 47 -18.12 -10.20 4.00
C VAL A 47 -17.72 -9.50 5.30
N ILE A 48 -17.60 -10.29 6.37
CA ILE A 48 -17.31 -9.92 7.75
C ILE A 48 -15.99 -9.13 7.85
N THR A 49 -16.11 -7.92 8.37
CA THR A 49 -15.02 -7.03 8.75
C THR A 49 -14.57 -7.31 10.19
N SER A 50 -13.37 -6.90 10.57
CA SER A 50 -13.11 -6.57 11.98
C SER A 50 -14.07 -5.45 12.42
N ASP A 51 -14.19 -5.19 13.72
CA ASP A 51 -15.08 -4.14 14.26
C ASP A 51 -14.81 -2.74 13.68
N THR A 52 -13.68 -2.54 12.98
CA THR A 52 -13.28 -1.28 12.33
C THR A 52 -13.39 -1.26 10.80
N GLY A 53 -13.76 -2.37 10.15
CA GLY A 53 -13.85 -2.39 8.67
C GLY A 53 -12.56 -2.72 7.94
N ASN A 54 -11.44 -2.95 8.65
CA ASN A 54 -10.11 -3.11 8.06
C ASN A 54 -9.62 -4.57 8.09
N GLY A 55 -8.88 -4.97 7.06
CA GLY A 55 -8.08 -6.19 7.02
C GLY A 55 -6.61 -5.91 7.38
N ASP A 56 -5.94 -6.92 7.92
CA ASP A 56 -4.58 -6.76 8.45
C ASP A 56 -3.49 -7.33 7.52
N PHE A 57 -2.27 -6.85 7.72
CA PHE A 57 -1.06 -7.45 7.16
C PHE A 57 -0.54 -8.54 8.11
N SER A 58 0.02 -9.58 7.54
CA SER A 58 0.60 -10.71 8.28
C SER A 58 2.12 -10.68 8.21
N ASP A 59 2.79 -11.33 9.16
CA ASP A 59 4.24 -11.46 9.12
C ASP A 59 4.70 -12.06 7.78
N ASN A 60 5.78 -11.49 7.24
CA ASN A 60 6.36 -11.73 5.92
C ASN A 60 5.64 -11.08 4.73
N ASP A 61 4.51 -10.39 4.93
CA ASP A 61 3.95 -9.53 3.89
C ASP A 61 4.99 -8.49 3.45
N CYS A 62 5.15 -8.32 2.13
CA CYS A 62 6.10 -7.36 1.56
C CYS A 62 5.36 -6.29 0.77
N ILE A 63 5.66 -5.03 1.04
CA ILE A 63 5.20 -3.88 0.27
C ILE A 63 6.37 -3.19 -0.41
N GLU A 64 6.08 -2.56 -1.54
CA GLU A 64 6.97 -1.56 -2.11
C GLU A 64 6.46 -0.18 -1.73
N VAL A 65 7.32 0.64 -1.11
CA VAL A 65 7.02 2.03 -0.76
C VAL A 65 7.84 2.96 -1.63
N GLN A 66 7.20 4.00 -2.17
CA GLN A 66 7.86 5.13 -2.82
C GLN A 66 7.71 6.37 -1.96
N VAL A 67 8.83 7.07 -1.77
CA VAL A 67 8.91 8.38 -1.13
C VAL A 67 9.27 9.41 -2.18
N MET A 68 8.40 10.41 -2.34
CA MET A 68 8.65 11.59 -3.15
C MET A 68 8.80 12.79 -2.21
N ALA A 69 9.98 13.41 -2.21
CA ALA A 69 10.34 14.55 -1.37
C ALA A 69 11.08 15.60 -2.21
N GLY A 70 10.42 16.71 -2.53
CA GLY A 70 10.91 17.63 -3.57
C GLY A 70 11.07 16.89 -4.91
N ASP A 71 12.23 17.07 -5.56
CA ASP A 71 12.56 16.39 -6.82
C ASP A 71 13.11 14.97 -6.63
N MET A 72 13.27 14.51 -5.38
CA MET A 72 13.79 13.19 -5.05
C MET A 72 12.69 12.14 -5.08
N ILE A 73 12.87 11.09 -5.89
CA ILE A 73 12.05 9.87 -5.90
C ILE A 73 12.92 8.68 -5.50
N SER A 74 12.52 8.00 -4.42
CA SER A 74 13.19 6.82 -3.88
C SER A 74 12.17 5.72 -3.59
N GLY A 75 12.52 4.48 -3.92
CA GLY A 75 11.69 3.29 -3.70
C GLY A 75 12.40 2.28 -2.80
N LYS A 76 11.66 1.63 -1.89
CA LYS A 76 12.18 0.64 -0.96
C LYS A 76 11.15 -0.46 -0.75
N GLN A 77 11.61 -1.71 -0.65
CA GLN A 77 10.76 -2.81 -0.21
C GLN A 77 10.83 -2.93 1.31
N LEU A 78 9.67 -3.07 1.93
CA LEU A 78 9.51 -3.26 3.37
C LEU A 78 8.81 -4.60 3.62
N GLN A 79 9.28 -5.34 4.61
CA GLN A 79 8.67 -6.57 5.10
C GLN A 79 8.02 -6.33 6.45
N TYR A 80 6.81 -6.85 6.65
CA TYR A 80 6.14 -6.83 7.93
C TYR A 80 6.73 -7.92 8.83
N VAL A 81 7.36 -7.53 9.93
CA VAL A 81 8.02 -8.43 10.87
C VAL A 81 7.63 -8.02 12.28
N SER A 82 6.93 -8.90 13.00
CA SER A 82 6.59 -8.71 14.42
C SER A 82 5.88 -7.38 14.70
N GLY A 83 4.94 -7.01 13.84
CA GLY A 83 4.13 -5.80 14.01
C GLY A 83 4.74 -4.51 13.45
N ARG A 84 5.87 -4.57 12.73
CA ARG A 84 6.55 -3.39 12.16
C ARG A 84 7.00 -3.61 10.73
N TRP A 85 6.95 -2.55 9.92
CA TRP A 85 7.54 -2.54 8.59
C TRP A 85 9.05 -2.33 8.66
N THR A 86 9.80 -3.29 8.13
CA THR A 86 11.26 -3.36 8.24
C THR A 86 11.89 -3.42 6.84
N PRO A 87 12.99 -2.68 6.57
CA PRO A 87 13.61 -1.69 7.45
C PRO A 87 12.75 -0.43 7.60
N SER A 88 12.84 0.25 8.74
CA SER A 88 12.13 1.52 8.94
C SER A 88 12.56 2.57 7.90
N LEU A 89 11.66 3.51 7.63
CA LEU A 89 11.98 4.73 6.89
C LEU A 89 12.61 5.73 7.86
N ASN A 90 13.59 6.50 7.42
CA ASN A 90 14.15 7.59 8.24
C ASN A 90 14.02 8.93 7.53
N ARG A 91 13.70 9.98 8.28
CA ARG A 91 13.56 11.34 7.76
C ARG A 91 14.84 11.88 7.14
N SER A 92 15.99 11.56 7.72
CA SER A 92 17.31 11.98 7.24
C SER A 92 17.69 11.39 5.89
N ASP A 93 17.02 10.32 5.44
CA ASP A 93 17.36 9.63 4.19
C ASP A 93 16.79 10.37 2.96
N TYR A 94 15.96 11.39 3.17
CA TYR A 94 15.22 12.11 2.12
C TYR A 94 15.38 13.64 2.26
N ALA A 95 14.96 14.36 1.22
CA ALA A 95 14.89 15.82 1.28
C ALA A 95 13.93 16.30 2.39
N ARG A 96 14.26 17.45 2.99
CA ARG A 96 13.40 18.13 3.96
C ARG A 96 12.08 18.60 3.32
N GLY A 97 11.06 18.82 4.15
CA GLY A 97 9.74 19.27 3.71
C GLY A 97 8.68 18.16 3.67
N GLU A 98 7.60 18.43 2.93
CA GLU A 98 6.47 17.50 2.73
C GLU A 98 6.92 16.27 1.92
N TRP A 99 6.42 15.10 2.31
CA TRP A 99 6.53 13.87 1.53
C TRP A 99 5.20 13.49 0.91
N SER A 100 5.25 12.92 -0.28
CA SER A 100 4.21 12.04 -0.79
C SER A 100 4.70 10.60 -0.68
N LEU A 101 4.04 9.82 0.19
CA LEU A 101 4.27 8.39 0.32
C LEU A 101 3.23 7.64 -0.51
N SER A 102 3.66 6.67 -1.29
CA SER A 102 2.77 5.70 -1.94
C SER A 102 3.31 4.29 -1.78
N ALA A 103 2.43 3.30 -1.89
CA ALA A 103 2.84 1.92 -1.76
C ALA A 103 1.97 0.93 -2.52
N LEU A 104 2.57 -0.22 -2.86
CA LEU A 104 1.93 -1.36 -3.49
C LEU A 104 2.05 -2.63 -2.64
N PHE A 105 1.00 -3.43 -2.67
CA PHE A 105 0.98 -4.80 -2.16
C PHE A 105 0.28 -5.72 -3.19
N PRO A 106 0.87 -6.87 -3.57
CA PRO A 106 2.23 -7.29 -3.25
C PRO A 106 3.27 -6.44 -4.01
N VAL A 107 4.56 -6.73 -3.79
CA VAL A 107 5.65 -6.18 -4.62
C VAL A 107 5.49 -6.69 -6.06
N LEU A 108 5.52 -5.76 -7.01
CA LEU A 108 5.34 -6.06 -8.44
C LEU A 108 6.67 -5.98 -9.21
N PRO A 109 6.75 -6.63 -10.39
CA PRO A 109 7.88 -6.47 -11.29
C PRO A 109 8.08 -5.01 -11.70
N GLN A 110 9.35 -4.59 -11.70
CA GLN A 110 9.77 -3.27 -12.15
C GLN A 110 10.67 -3.41 -13.38
N SER A 111 10.28 -2.76 -14.47
CA SER A 111 11.16 -2.58 -15.63
C SER A 111 12.37 -1.70 -15.27
N ALA A 112 13.56 -2.07 -15.75
CA ALA A 112 14.82 -1.43 -15.37
C ALA A 112 14.77 0.11 -15.55
N GLY A 113 15.11 0.86 -14.50
CA GLY A 113 15.14 2.32 -14.50
C GLY A 113 13.78 3.01 -14.35
N ASN A 114 12.66 2.29 -14.41
CA ASN A 114 11.33 2.88 -14.28
C ASN A 114 10.94 3.02 -12.81
N LYS A 115 11.09 4.21 -12.24
CA LYS A 115 10.71 4.46 -10.84
C LYS A 115 9.20 4.63 -10.67
N GLU A 116 8.52 5.13 -11.69
CA GLU A 116 7.15 5.64 -11.59
C GLU A 116 6.09 4.57 -11.82
N ASN A 117 6.43 3.44 -12.47
CA ASN A 117 5.42 2.47 -12.88
C ASN A 117 5.83 1.02 -12.60
N ARG A 118 4.85 0.15 -12.35
CA ARG A 118 5.03 -1.30 -12.21
C ARG A 118 4.20 -2.08 -13.21
N ASP A 119 4.76 -3.18 -13.67
CA ASP A 119 4.10 -4.07 -14.62
C ASP A 119 3.08 -4.94 -13.89
N LEU A 120 1.84 -4.92 -14.37
CA LEU A 120 0.76 -5.76 -13.89
C LEU A 120 0.53 -6.91 -14.86
N HIS A 121 0.42 -8.11 -14.29
CA HIS A 121 0.06 -9.32 -15.01
C HIS A 121 -1.10 -10.00 -14.32
N LEU A 122 -2.28 -9.95 -14.93
CA LEU A 122 -3.47 -10.62 -14.41
C LEU A 122 -3.34 -12.11 -14.71
N PRO A 123 -3.43 -12.99 -13.70
CA PRO A 123 -3.42 -14.41 -13.95
C PRO A 123 -4.65 -14.81 -14.77
N LEU A 124 -4.42 -15.67 -15.76
CA LEU A 124 -5.46 -16.22 -16.62
C LEU A 124 -6.34 -17.22 -15.88
N ASP A 125 -5.84 -17.79 -14.78
CA ASP A 125 -6.61 -18.68 -13.92
C ASP A 125 -6.85 -18.02 -12.57
N GLN A 126 -8.10 -17.63 -12.34
CA GLN A 126 -8.59 -17.04 -11.10
C GLN A 126 -9.65 -17.94 -10.45
N SER A 127 -9.65 -19.23 -10.76
CA SER A 127 -10.72 -20.18 -10.40
C SER A 127 -10.90 -20.42 -8.89
N THR A 128 -9.94 -20.04 -8.05
CA THR A 128 -9.96 -20.30 -6.60
C THR A 128 -9.79 -19.01 -5.79
N SER A 129 -10.23 -19.02 -4.52
CA SER A 129 -10.05 -17.86 -3.62
C SER A 129 -8.58 -17.49 -3.44
N LYS A 130 -7.70 -18.50 -3.38
CA LYS A 130 -6.25 -18.28 -3.27
C LYS A 130 -5.71 -17.56 -4.51
N LYS A 131 -6.05 -18.03 -5.71
CA LYS A 131 -5.61 -17.40 -6.97
C LYS A 131 -6.15 -15.97 -7.11
N MET A 132 -7.39 -15.74 -6.67
CA MET A 132 -7.97 -14.39 -6.62
C MET A 132 -7.22 -13.47 -5.65
N GLN A 133 -6.89 -13.97 -4.46
CA GLN A 133 -6.16 -13.18 -3.45
C GLN A 133 -4.72 -12.87 -3.90
N GLU A 134 -4.04 -13.83 -4.53
CA GLU A 134 -2.69 -13.64 -5.07
C GLU A 134 -2.66 -12.66 -6.26
N ALA A 135 -3.78 -12.56 -6.99
CA ALA A 135 -3.95 -11.63 -8.10
C ALA A 135 -4.32 -10.21 -7.66
N ASP A 136 -4.75 -10.04 -6.42
CA ASP A 136 -5.28 -8.78 -5.90
C ASP A 136 -4.15 -7.82 -5.58
N VAL A 137 -4.16 -6.68 -6.25
CA VAL A 137 -3.17 -5.62 -6.07
C VAL A 137 -3.83 -4.49 -5.32
N LEU A 138 -3.16 -4.05 -4.25
CA LEU A 138 -3.57 -2.95 -3.42
C LEU A 138 -2.62 -1.76 -3.62
N PHE A 139 -3.17 -0.56 -3.56
CA PHE A 139 -2.44 0.70 -3.61
C PHE A 139 -2.85 1.62 -2.46
N ALA A 140 -1.88 2.35 -1.92
CA ALA A 140 -2.11 3.40 -0.93
C ALA A 140 -1.29 4.64 -1.28
N LYS A 141 -1.80 5.81 -0.89
CA LYS A 141 -1.06 7.08 -0.95
C LYS A 141 -1.44 7.96 0.23
N VAL A 142 -0.47 8.69 0.77
CA VAL A 142 -0.67 9.68 1.82
C VAL A 142 0.35 10.82 1.68
N LYS A 143 -0.06 12.04 1.99
CA LYS A 143 0.85 13.18 2.16
C LYS A 143 1.25 13.28 3.62
N VAL A 144 2.51 13.63 3.85
CA VAL A 144 3.09 13.71 5.19
C VAL A 144 3.80 15.06 5.34
N GLY A 145 3.37 15.87 6.30
CA GLY A 145 3.95 17.18 6.59
C GLY A 145 5.39 17.09 7.11
N GLU A 146 6.16 18.19 7.05
CA GLU A 146 7.58 18.20 7.45
C GLU A 146 7.82 17.74 8.90
N GLU A 147 6.94 18.16 9.82
CA GLU A 147 7.06 17.89 11.26
C GLU A 147 6.45 16.53 11.69
N GLU A 148 5.82 15.79 10.77
CA GLU A 148 5.15 14.54 11.10
C GLU A 148 6.16 13.38 11.20
N SER A 149 6.14 12.64 12.30
CA SER A 149 7.00 11.47 12.51
C SER A 149 6.32 10.14 12.21
N SER A 150 5.07 10.16 11.74
CA SER A 150 4.31 8.95 11.43
C SER A 150 3.26 9.18 10.36
N ALA A 151 2.87 8.12 9.65
CA ALA A 151 1.72 8.12 8.76
C ALA A 151 1.08 6.74 8.68
N THR A 152 -0.19 6.70 8.26
CA THR A 152 -0.90 5.45 7.97
C THR A 152 -1.25 5.39 6.49
N LEU A 153 -0.75 4.37 5.80
CA LEU A 153 -1.16 4.03 4.44
C LEU A 153 -2.44 3.19 4.49
N GLN A 154 -3.51 3.73 3.91
CA GLN A 154 -4.79 3.05 3.74
C GLN A 154 -4.82 2.40 2.35
N PHE A 155 -4.61 1.09 2.30
CA PHE A 155 -4.55 0.32 1.06
C PHE A 155 -5.94 0.01 0.54
N ASN A 156 -6.19 0.38 -0.72
CA ASN A 156 -7.41 0.09 -1.46
C ASN A 156 -7.08 -0.84 -2.63
N HIS A 157 -8.08 -1.59 -3.10
CA HIS A 157 -7.94 -2.43 -4.29
C HIS A 157 -7.68 -1.57 -5.52
N ALA A 158 -6.56 -1.82 -6.20
CA ALA A 158 -6.18 -1.14 -7.43
C ALA A 158 -6.95 -1.70 -8.65
N LEU A 159 -7.47 -2.92 -8.53
CA LEU A 159 -8.18 -3.62 -9.60
C LEU A 159 -9.69 -3.58 -9.39
N HIS A 160 -10.43 -3.70 -10.48
CA HIS A 160 -11.87 -3.90 -10.41
C HIS A 160 -12.20 -5.37 -10.17
N ARG A 161 -13.16 -5.60 -9.29
CA ARG A 161 -13.78 -6.91 -9.12
C ARG A 161 -15.10 -6.94 -9.89
N ILE A 162 -15.24 -7.93 -10.74
CA ILE A 162 -16.41 -8.13 -11.58
C ILE A 162 -17.17 -9.33 -11.06
N ASN A 163 -18.45 -9.12 -10.76
CA ASN A 163 -19.38 -10.17 -10.37
C ASN A 163 -20.30 -10.46 -11.55
N ILE A 164 -20.39 -11.71 -11.95
CA ILE A 164 -21.23 -12.19 -13.04
C ILE A 164 -22.33 -13.03 -12.42
N HIS A 165 -23.58 -12.65 -12.68
CA HIS A 165 -24.75 -13.43 -12.29
C HIS A 165 -25.42 -13.99 -13.54
N LEU A 166 -25.62 -15.30 -13.57
CA LEU A 166 -26.29 -15.99 -14.67
C LEU A 166 -27.79 -16.11 -14.37
N GLU A 167 -28.62 -15.79 -15.36
CA GLU A 167 -30.07 -15.95 -15.29
C GLU A 167 -30.52 -17.24 -16.00
N GLY A 168 -31.69 -17.76 -15.61
CA GLY A 168 -32.30 -18.95 -16.19
C GLY A 168 -31.71 -20.29 -15.73
N THR A 169 -31.87 -21.31 -16.57
CA THR A 169 -31.35 -22.67 -16.32
C THR A 169 -29.87 -22.71 -16.69
N VAL A 170 -29.01 -22.96 -15.70
CA VAL A 170 -27.56 -23.09 -15.90
C VAL A 170 -27.21 -24.56 -16.06
N PRO A 171 -26.56 -24.98 -17.16
CA PRO A 171 -26.10 -26.35 -17.32
C PRO A 171 -25.04 -26.71 -16.26
N ASP A 172 -25.13 -27.94 -15.70
CA ASP A 172 -24.16 -28.43 -14.72
C ASP A 172 -22.72 -28.47 -15.27
N ASP A 173 -22.58 -28.65 -16.59
CA ASP A 173 -21.31 -28.73 -17.32
C ASP A 173 -20.79 -27.36 -17.81
N LEU A 174 -21.44 -26.25 -17.44
CA LEU A 174 -21.03 -24.91 -17.89
C LEU A 174 -19.58 -24.61 -17.52
N LYS A 175 -18.80 -24.19 -18.51
CA LYS A 175 -17.49 -23.56 -18.33
C LYS A 175 -17.59 -22.11 -18.77
N LEU A 176 -17.25 -21.19 -17.87
CA LEU A 176 -17.29 -19.76 -18.13
C LEU A 176 -15.86 -19.25 -18.21
N GLU A 177 -15.57 -18.49 -19.26
CA GLU A 177 -14.32 -17.78 -19.46
C GLU A 177 -14.65 -16.35 -19.88
N VAL A 178 -13.81 -15.40 -19.49
CA VAL A 178 -13.99 -13.98 -19.76
C VAL A 178 -12.84 -13.48 -20.60
N ARG A 179 -13.15 -12.81 -21.71
CA ARG A 179 -12.12 -12.25 -22.59
C ARG A 179 -11.69 -10.88 -22.07
N ASN A 180 -10.44 -10.76 -21.62
CA ASN A 180 -9.90 -9.54 -21.02
C ASN A 180 -8.43 -9.30 -21.41
N CYS A 181 -7.97 -8.05 -21.31
CA CYS A 181 -6.54 -7.74 -21.40
C CYS A 181 -5.87 -8.12 -20.08
N ALA A 182 -4.78 -8.91 -20.17
CA ALA A 182 -4.09 -9.46 -19.02
C ALA A 182 -2.76 -8.74 -18.70
N SER A 183 -2.43 -7.68 -19.47
CA SER A 183 -1.23 -6.87 -19.27
C SER A 183 -1.60 -5.42 -19.00
N GLY A 184 -1.10 -4.88 -17.89
CA GLY A 184 -1.34 -3.51 -17.47
C GLY A 184 -0.10 -2.88 -16.85
N ILE A 185 -0.20 -1.58 -16.56
CA ILE A 185 0.81 -0.82 -15.84
C ILE A 185 0.09 -0.02 -14.76
N ILE A 186 0.65 -0.03 -13.54
CA ILE A 186 0.19 0.81 -12.44
C ILE A 186 1.20 1.91 -12.13
N SER A 187 0.71 3.13 -11.97
CA SER A 187 1.47 4.30 -11.53
C SER A 187 1.70 4.26 -10.01
N MET A 188 2.95 4.40 -9.59
CA MET A 188 3.33 4.61 -8.19
C MET A 188 2.92 5.99 -7.68
N THR A 189 2.73 6.96 -8.59
CA THR A 189 2.40 8.34 -8.19
C THR A 189 0.97 8.46 -7.68
N ASP A 190 0.03 7.72 -8.25
CA ASP A 190 -1.41 7.88 -7.97
C ASP A 190 -2.23 6.58 -8.01
N GLY A 191 -1.62 5.44 -8.31
CA GLY A 191 -2.30 4.15 -8.34
C GLY A 191 -3.15 3.93 -9.58
N THR A 192 -3.09 4.83 -10.57
CA THR A 192 -3.84 4.67 -11.81
C THR A 192 -3.33 3.47 -12.60
N VAL A 193 -4.28 2.66 -13.10
CA VAL A 193 -3.99 1.47 -13.90
C VAL A 193 -4.31 1.76 -15.37
N SER A 194 -3.35 1.49 -16.25
CA SER A 194 -3.48 1.59 -17.69
C SER A 194 -3.20 0.24 -18.36
N LEU A 195 -3.72 0.05 -19.58
CA LEU A 195 -3.45 -1.16 -20.35
C LEU A 195 -2.08 -1.07 -21.01
N ALA A 196 -1.28 -2.14 -20.91
CA ALA A 196 0.05 -2.21 -21.52
C ALA A 196 0.03 -2.84 -22.94
N GLY A 197 -1.16 -3.17 -23.46
CA GLY A 197 -1.32 -3.79 -24.76
C GLY A 197 -2.78 -3.96 -25.16
N SER A 198 -2.98 -4.49 -26.37
CA SER A 198 -4.30 -4.74 -26.98
C SER A 198 -4.64 -6.23 -27.10
N ALA A 199 -3.76 -7.12 -26.62
CA ALA A 199 -3.98 -8.56 -26.67
C ALA A 199 -4.96 -9.00 -25.58
N TYR A 200 -6.04 -9.67 -25.99
CA TYR A 200 -7.04 -10.21 -25.08
C TYR A 200 -6.85 -11.72 -24.92
N SER A 201 -6.86 -12.16 -23.67
CA SER A 201 -6.77 -13.56 -23.26
C SER A 201 -8.04 -14.01 -22.55
N TRP A 202 -8.22 -15.32 -22.46
CA TRP A 202 -9.32 -15.93 -21.71
C TRP A 202 -8.91 -16.08 -20.25
N ILE A 203 -9.72 -15.50 -19.36
CA ILE A 203 -9.57 -15.62 -17.91
C ILE A 203 -10.64 -16.55 -17.38
N ILE A 204 -10.25 -17.55 -16.58
CA ILE A 204 -11.14 -18.45 -15.87
C ILE A 204 -11.50 -17.80 -14.52
N PRO A 205 -12.76 -17.36 -14.32
CA PRO A 205 -13.18 -16.72 -13.09
C PRO A 205 -13.40 -17.74 -11.97
N GLN A 206 -13.41 -17.24 -10.73
CA GLN A 206 -13.84 -18.00 -9.57
C GLN A 206 -15.35 -18.26 -9.64
N ARG A 207 -15.76 -19.53 -9.58
CA ARG A 207 -17.15 -19.89 -9.30
C ARG A 207 -17.43 -19.70 -7.81
N LYS A 208 -18.40 -18.86 -7.45
CA LYS A 208 -18.85 -18.65 -6.06
C LYS A 208 -20.03 -19.56 -5.71
N ASP A 209 -20.93 -19.77 -6.65
CA ASP A 209 -22.04 -20.72 -6.59
C ASP A 209 -22.45 -21.16 -8.02
N VAL A 210 -23.58 -21.84 -8.19
CA VAL A 210 -24.04 -22.34 -9.51
C VAL A 210 -24.24 -21.22 -10.55
N ARG A 211 -24.62 -20.01 -10.12
CA ARG A 211 -24.96 -18.88 -11.00
C ARG A 211 -24.00 -17.70 -10.88
N THR A 212 -23.17 -17.66 -9.85
CA THR A 212 -22.33 -16.50 -9.53
C THR A 212 -20.87 -16.80 -9.78
N PHE A 213 -20.23 -15.93 -10.56
CA PHE A 213 -18.79 -15.97 -10.85
C PHE A 213 -18.15 -14.62 -10.51
N GLN A 214 -16.86 -14.64 -10.21
CA GLN A 214 -16.10 -13.46 -9.82
C GLN A 214 -14.71 -13.46 -10.47
N LEU A 215 -14.23 -12.32 -10.94
CA LEU A 215 -12.84 -12.12 -11.37
C LEU A 215 -12.34 -10.71 -11.07
N LEU A 216 -11.01 -10.54 -11.14
CA LEU A 216 -10.34 -9.25 -11.14
C LEU A 216 -10.03 -8.80 -12.59
N SER A 217 -10.11 -7.49 -12.81
CA SER A 217 -9.89 -6.84 -14.10
C SER A 217 -9.27 -5.45 -13.94
N TYR A 218 -8.44 -5.02 -14.89
CA TYR A 218 -7.92 -3.64 -14.95
C TYR A 218 -8.99 -2.61 -15.29
N HIS A 219 -9.97 -3.00 -16.12
CA HIS A 219 -10.98 -2.08 -16.64
C HIS A 219 -12.39 -2.63 -16.43
N LYS A 220 -13.37 -1.73 -16.25
CA LYS A 220 -14.79 -2.07 -16.14
C LYS A 220 -15.42 -2.66 -17.41
N MET A 221 -14.83 -2.48 -18.60
CA MET A 221 -15.40 -3.01 -19.84
C MET A 221 -14.94 -4.45 -20.11
N LEU A 222 -15.90 -5.36 -20.28
CA LEU A 222 -15.67 -6.76 -20.64
C LEU A 222 -16.44 -7.14 -21.90
N LYS A 223 -15.87 -8.05 -22.68
CA LYS A 223 -16.64 -8.90 -23.61
C LYS A 223 -16.81 -10.27 -22.97
N LEU A 224 -18.00 -10.53 -22.43
CA LEU A 224 -18.42 -11.86 -22.00
C LEU A 224 -18.67 -12.70 -23.24
N ILE A 225 -17.93 -13.81 -23.37
CA ILE A 225 -18.17 -14.78 -24.43
C ILE A 225 -18.10 -16.15 -23.77
N SER A 226 -19.27 -16.73 -23.50
CA SER A 226 -19.38 -18.15 -23.15
C SER A 226 -19.59 -18.94 -24.45
N PRO A 227 -18.75 -19.94 -24.76
CA PRO A 227 -19.00 -20.83 -25.87
C PRO A 227 -19.20 -22.27 -25.36
N LYS A 228 -20.37 -22.87 -25.61
CA LYS A 228 -20.28 -24.07 -26.44
C LYS A 228 -20.05 -23.52 -27.85
N ARG A 229 -18.78 -23.44 -28.26
CA ARG A 229 -18.22 -22.66 -29.41
C ARG A 229 -19.25 -22.27 -30.47
N ALA A 230 -19.62 -20.99 -30.50
CA ALA A 230 -20.20 -20.35 -31.68
C ALA A 230 -19.68 -18.91 -31.79
N CYS A 231 -18.97 -18.64 -32.89
CA CYS A 231 -18.65 -17.30 -33.34
C CYS A 231 -19.91 -16.68 -33.93
N PHE A 232 -20.22 -15.44 -33.57
CA PHE A 232 -20.90 -14.53 -34.47
C PHE A 232 -20.11 -13.22 -34.47
N VAL A 233 -19.79 -12.80 -35.68
CA VAL A 233 -18.87 -11.73 -36.08
C VAL A 233 -19.26 -10.40 -35.44
#